data_AF-A0A6I5HRU5-F1
#
_entry.id   AF-A0A6I5HRU5-F1
#
_cell.length_a   1.000
_cell.length_b   1.000
_cell.length_c   1.000
_cell.angle_alpha   90.00
_cell.angle_beta   90.00
_cell.angle_gamma   90.00
#
_symmetry.space_group_name_H-M   'P 1'
#
loop_
_entity.id
_entity.type
_entity.pdbx_description
1 polymer ?
#
loop_
_entity_poly.entity_id
_entity_poly.type
_entity_poly.pdbx_seq_one_letter_code
_entity_poly.pdbx_strand_id
1 'polypeptide(L)' 'TGPHLHFEIRTTPNYGSAVNPVAFLRAQGVTV' A
#
# COMPACT_ATOMS: atom_id res chain seq x y z
N THR A 1 -13.34 -8.38 10.80
CA THR A 1 -12.13 -8.70 11.59
C THR A 1 -11.66 -10.15 11.42
N GLY A 2 -12.27 -10.95 10.53
CA GLY A 2 -11.75 -12.27 10.19
C GLY A 2 -10.40 -12.22 9.46
N PRO A 3 -9.88 -13.37 8.99
CA PRO A 3 -8.56 -13.45 8.37
C PRO A 3 -8.42 -12.50 7.18
N HIS A 4 -7.38 -11.69 7.19
CA HIS A 4 -7.00 -10.79 6.11
C HIS A 4 -5.50 -10.58 6.11
N LEU A 5 -4.96 -10.21 4.96
CA LEU A 5 -3.57 -9.79 4.82
C LEU A 5 -3.48 -8.29 5.08
N HIS A 6 -2.64 -7.90 6.03
CA HIS A 6 -2.19 -6.52 6.17
C HIS A 6 -0.88 -6.33 5.41
N PHE A 7 -0.81 -5.31 4.57
CA PHE A 7 0.41 -4.87 3.94
C PHE A 7 0.40 -3.34 3.81
N GLU A 8 1.59 -2.77 3.62
CA GLU A 8 1.80 -1.35 3.43
C GLU A 8 2.80 -1.13 2.29
N ILE A 9 2.76 0.07 1.71
CA ILE A 9 3.70 0.48 0.65
C ILE A 9 4.50 1.66 1.17
N ARG A 10 5.83 1.55 1.11
CA ARG A 10 6.77 2.58 1.56
C ARG A 10 7.81 2.85 0.48
N THR A 11 8.20 4.10 0.32
CA THR A 11 9.28 4.52 -0.59
C THR A 11 10.62 4.73 0.12
N THR A 12 10.61 4.73 1.46
CA THR A 12 11.80 4.85 2.31
C THR A 12 11.71 3.85 3.48
N PRO A 13 12.81 3.50 4.15
CA PRO A 13 12.76 2.61 5.31
C PRO A 13 12.19 3.26 6.57
N ASN A 14 11.93 4.57 6.56
CA ASN A 14 11.52 5.33 7.74
C ASN A 14 10.05 5.12 8.10
N TYR A 15 9.76 5.13 9.40
CA TYR A 15 8.38 5.14 9.89
C TYR A 15 7.62 6.40 9.43
N GLY A 16 6.32 6.28 9.20
CA GLY A 16 5.49 7.37 8.71
C GLY A 16 5.63 7.67 7.20
N SER A 17 6.47 6.92 6.48
CA SER A 17 6.64 7.08 5.02
C SER A 17 5.66 6.24 4.18
N ALA A 18 4.60 5.72 4.81
CA ALA A 18 3.57 4.97 4.11
C ALA A 18 2.82 5.86 3.12
N VAL A 19 2.57 5.33 1.92
CA VAL A 19 1.79 6.02 0.87
C VAL A 19 0.43 5.36 0.71
N ASN A 20 -0.53 6.08 0.09
CA ASN A 20 -1.86 5.54 -0.19
C ASN A 20 -1.74 4.32 -1.14
N PRO A 21 -2.09 3.09 -0.69
CA PRO A 21 -1.86 1.88 -1.47
C PRO A 21 -2.77 1.80 -2.70
N VAL A 22 -4.00 2.31 -2.64
CA VAL A 22 -4.94 2.29 -3.78
C VAL A 22 -4.43 3.16 -4.91
N ALA A 23 -3.93 4.36 -4.59
CA ALA A 23 -3.36 5.27 -5.58
C ALA A 23 -2.10 4.67 -6.23
N PHE A 24 -1.21 4.08 -5.42
CA PHE A 24 -0.02 3.41 -5.92
C PHE A 24 -0.35 2.24 -6.86
N LEU A 25 -1.27 1.36 -6.45
CA LEU A 25 -1.66 0.18 -7.24
C LEU A 25 -2.26 0.58 -8.60
N ARG A 26 -3.12 1.60 -8.64
CA ARG A 26 -3.66 2.13 -9.90
C ARG A 26 -2.57 2.71 -10.81
N ALA A 27 -1.58 3.38 -10.26
CA ALA A 27 -0.42 3.87 -11.02
C ALA A 27 0.43 2.72 -11.60
N GLN A 28 0.37 1.53 -10.99
CA GLN A 28 1.00 0.30 -11.51
C GLN A 28 0.08 -0.49 -12.46
N GLY A 29 -1.05 0.08 -12.88
CA GLY A 29 -2.00 -0.56 -13.79
C GLY A 29 -2.87 -1.64 -13.14
N VAL A 30 -2.86 -1.75 -11.81
CA VAL A 30 -3.72 -2.69 -11.10
C VAL A 30 -5.13 -2.11 -10.98
N THR A 31 -6.13 -2.89 -11.41
CA THR A 31 -7.54 -2.55 -11.19
C THR A 31 -7.94 -3.02 -9.80
N VAL A 32 -8.29 -2.07 -8.92
CA VAL A 32 -8.68 -2.27 -7.51
C VAL A 32 -9.88 -1.42 -7.11
#